data_AF-A0A7H9E059-F1
#
_entry.id   AF-A0A7H9E059-F1
#
_cell.length_a   1.000
_cell.length_b   1.000
_cell.length_c   1.000
_cell.angle_alpha   90.00
_cell.angle_beta   90.00
_cell.angle_gamma   90.00
#
_symmetry.space_group_name_H-M   'P 1'
#
loop_
_entity.id
_entity.type
_entity.pdbx_description
1 polymer ?
#
loop_
_entity_poly.entity_id
_entity_poly.type
_entity_poly.pdbx_seq_one_letter_code
_entity_poly.pdbx_strand_id
1 'polypeptide(L)'
;MRSRSKLLLGSVMMSMAIVMAGNDVRAHDDVSALETGGAGYFYVGLDYSPAFSKIRDFSIRESNGETKAVYPYLKDGKSVKLESNKFDWNTPDPRIGFKDNMLVAMEGSVGYGIGGARVELEIGYERFKTKGIRDSGSKEDEADTVYLLAKELAYDVVTGQTDNLAAALAKTSGKDIVQFANAVKISAPNIDGKICNRGKTGRNSEGLKDKKAGSCDSRDNSDGNLKQSLTAALGKEGDKHWPKIDNAVTNETSLKSDNGKPYEKDASATVAGDLVALNSDEKTIVAGLLAKTIEGGEVVEIRAVSSTFTKT
;
A
#
# COMPACT_ATOMS: atom_id res chain seq x y z
N MET A 1 23.79 -2.83 -13.65
CA MET A 1 23.53 -1.46 -14.15
C MET A 1 22.69 -1.56 -15.41
N ARG A 2 21.39 -1.25 -15.34
CA ARG A 2 20.51 -1.22 -16.52
C ARG A 2 19.98 0.21 -16.69
N SER A 3 20.17 0.71 -17.90
CA SER A 3 20.01 2.09 -18.34
C SER A 3 18.61 2.65 -18.07
N ARG A 4 18.55 3.89 -17.57
CA ARG A 4 17.31 4.68 -17.49
C ARG A 4 16.98 5.19 -18.89
N SER A 5 16.01 4.56 -19.56
CA SER A 5 15.48 5.07 -20.83
C SER A 5 14.63 6.31 -20.56
N LYS A 6 14.98 7.41 -21.21
CA LYS A 6 14.20 8.67 -21.22
C LYS A 6 12.84 8.42 -21.88
N LEU A 7 11.77 8.94 -21.27
CA LEU A 7 10.42 9.00 -21.85
C LEU A 7 10.46 9.80 -23.16
N LEU A 8 10.01 9.19 -24.26
CA LEU A 8 9.63 9.88 -25.48
C LEU A 8 8.16 9.54 -25.74
N LEU A 9 7.26 10.50 -25.48
CA LEU A 9 5.88 10.45 -25.93
C LEU A 9 5.87 10.77 -27.43
N GLY A 10 5.72 9.75 -28.28
CA GLY A 10 5.33 9.96 -29.67
C GLY A 10 3.85 9.64 -29.82
N SER A 11 2.97 10.62 -29.97
CA SER A 11 1.57 10.42 -30.38
C SER A 11 1.52 10.13 -31.89
N VAL A 12 0.59 9.27 -32.33
CA VAL A 12 0.23 9.15 -33.75
C VAL A 12 -1.08 9.92 -33.89
N MET A 13 -0.98 11.16 -34.36
CA MET A 13 -2.11 12.05 -34.63
C MET A 13 -2.83 11.59 -35.90
N MET A 14 -4.13 11.31 -35.80
CA MET A 14 -5.05 11.41 -36.93
C MET A 14 -5.87 12.67 -36.70
N SER A 15 -5.34 13.81 -37.16
CA SER A 15 -5.92 15.14 -36.98
C SER A 15 -7.21 15.27 -37.79
N MET A 16 -8.35 15.38 -37.12
CA MET A 16 -9.61 15.84 -37.72
C MET A 16 -9.85 17.26 -37.21
N ALA A 17 -9.24 18.23 -37.89
CA ALA A 17 -9.32 19.65 -37.53
C ALA A 17 -10.76 20.16 -37.69
N ILE A 18 -11.39 20.57 -36.60
CA ILE A 18 -12.60 21.39 -36.66
C ILE A 18 -12.14 22.84 -36.49
N VAL A 19 -11.86 23.49 -37.62
CA VAL A 19 -11.59 24.93 -37.64
C VAL A 19 -12.89 25.65 -37.32
N MET A 20 -13.10 25.99 -36.05
CA MET A 20 -14.06 27.04 -35.70
C MET A 20 -13.38 28.38 -36.01
N ALA A 21 -13.53 28.85 -37.24
CA ALA A 21 -13.30 30.26 -37.54
C ALA A 21 -14.32 31.05 -36.72
N GLY A 22 -13.89 31.60 -35.59
CA GLY A 22 -14.66 32.61 -34.87
C GLY A 22 -14.85 33.80 -35.80
N ASN A 23 -16.05 33.95 -36.34
CA ASN A 23 -16.41 35.16 -37.06
C ASN A 23 -16.41 36.32 -36.05
N ASP A 24 -15.61 37.34 -36.37
CA ASP A 24 -15.55 38.67 -35.77
C ASP A 24 -15.11 38.78 -34.30
N VAL A 25 -13.79 38.89 -34.12
CA VAL A 25 -13.23 39.94 -33.24
C VAL A 25 -12.30 40.79 -34.09
N ARG A 26 -12.88 41.71 -34.88
CA ARG A 26 -12.14 42.86 -35.43
C ARG A 26 -11.99 43.88 -34.31
N ALA A 27 -10.78 44.02 -33.77
CA ALA A 27 -10.40 45.28 -33.15
C ALA A 27 -10.22 46.29 -34.29
N HIS A 28 -11.26 47.08 -34.54
CA HIS A 28 -11.17 48.26 -35.38
C HIS A 28 -10.24 49.25 -34.67
N ASP A 29 -9.05 49.44 -35.22
CA ASP A 29 -8.35 50.70 -35.05
C ASP A 29 -8.43 51.40 -36.41
N ASP A 30 -9.17 52.50 -36.44
CA ASP A 30 -9.38 53.28 -37.64
C ASP A 30 -8.04 53.87 -38.08
N VAL A 31 -7.55 53.48 -39.26
CA VAL A 31 -6.89 54.34 -40.26
C VAL A 31 -6.40 53.48 -41.44
N SER A 32 -6.93 53.82 -42.61
CA SER A 32 -6.37 53.65 -43.97
C SER A 32 -6.19 52.25 -44.56
N ALA A 33 -6.98 52.01 -45.60
CA ALA A 33 -6.70 51.05 -46.66
C ALA A 33 -5.35 51.35 -47.34
N LEU A 34 -4.40 50.43 -47.21
CA LEU A 34 -3.24 50.30 -48.10
C LEU A 34 -2.75 48.85 -48.06
N GLU A 35 -2.49 48.29 -49.24
CA GLU A 35 -1.76 47.05 -49.57
C GLU A 35 -1.54 46.01 -48.45
N THR A 36 -2.08 44.81 -48.68
CA THR A 36 -1.83 43.59 -47.91
C THR A 36 -0.34 43.21 -47.92
N GLY A 37 0.41 43.76 -46.99
CA GLY A 37 1.79 43.43 -46.68
C GLY A 37 2.05 43.58 -45.19
N GLY A 38 1.94 42.49 -44.43
CA GLY A 38 2.44 42.42 -43.06
C GLY A 38 1.48 42.67 -41.90
N ALA A 39 0.15 42.64 -42.10
CA ALA A 39 -0.80 42.68 -40.97
C ALA A 39 -0.82 41.31 -40.24
N GLY A 40 -0.29 41.28 -39.01
CA GLY A 40 -0.30 40.08 -38.20
C GLY A 40 -1.66 39.81 -37.55
N TYR A 41 -2.08 38.55 -37.48
CA TYR A 41 -3.39 38.17 -36.91
C TYR A 41 -3.24 37.11 -35.82
N PHE A 42 -4.09 37.20 -34.79
CA PHE A 42 -4.20 36.19 -33.74
C PHE A 42 -5.32 35.20 -34.04
N TYR A 43 -5.14 33.94 -33.67
CA TYR A 43 -6.19 32.91 -33.74
C TYR A 43 -6.12 31.98 -32.53
N VAL A 44 -7.26 31.36 -32.25
CA VAL A 44 -7.42 30.35 -31.20
C VAL A 44 -7.98 29.09 -31.84
N GLY A 45 -7.33 27.95 -31.65
CA GLY A 45 -7.79 26.64 -32.07
C GLY A 45 -8.22 25.78 -30.88
N LEU A 46 -9.19 24.90 -31.11
CA LEU A 46 -9.55 23.83 -30.18
C LEU A 46 -9.64 22.53 -30.97
N ASP A 47 -8.73 21.62 -30.70
CA ASP A 47 -8.65 20.32 -31.33
C ASP A 47 -9.06 19.21 -30.35
N TYR A 48 -9.80 18.24 -30.88
CA TYR A 48 -10.16 17.02 -30.17
C TYR A 48 -9.29 15.87 -30.68
N SER A 49 -8.46 15.34 -29.80
CA SER A 49 -7.39 14.39 -30.14
C SER A 49 -7.49 13.17 -29.25
N PRO A 50 -8.29 12.13 -29.59
CA PRO A 50 -8.46 10.95 -28.73
C PRO A 50 -7.09 10.34 -28.37
N ALA A 51 -6.85 10.11 -27.07
CA ALA A 51 -5.55 9.70 -26.55
C ALA A 51 -5.56 8.25 -26.06
N PHE A 52 -4.57 7.48 -26.49
CA PHE A 52 -4.33 6.11 -26.00
C PHE A 52 -3.38 6.14 -24.82
N SER A 53 -3.70 5.39 -23.76
CA SER A 53 -2.86 5.29 -22.57
C SER A 53 -1.57 4.56 -22.91
N LYS A 54 -0.45 5.28 -22.85
CA LYS A 54 0.90 4.72 -22.94
C LYS A 54 1.55 4.52 -21.59
N ILE A 55 0.85 4.85 -20.50
CA ILE A 55 1.34 4.67 -19.14
C ILE A 55 1.34 3.17 -18.85
N ARG A 56 2.53 2.60 -18.91
CA ARG A 56 2.83 1.21 -18.55
C ARG A 56 3.74 1.26 -17.33
N ASP A 57 3.59 0.27 -16.45
CA ASP A 57 4.46 0.09 -15.28
C ASP A 57 4.41 1.26 -14.27
N PHE A 58 3.19 1.68 -13.92
CA PHE A 58 2.98 2.65 -12.84
C PHE A 58 3.14 1.97 -11.47
N SER A 59 3.96 2.55 -10.60
CA SER A 59 4.24 2.06 -9.24
C SER A 59 3.99 3.17 -8.21
N ILE A 60 3.53 2.79 -7.03
CA ILE A 60 3.30 3.69 -5.89
C ILE A 60 4.27 3.31 -4.78
N ARG A 61 4.86 4.30 -4.12
CA ARG A 61 5.70 4.09 -2.94
C ARG A 61 5.67 5.34 -2.07
N GLU A 62 5.79 5.18 -0.75
CA GLU A 62 6.06 6.30 0.15
C GLU A 62 7.41 6.95 -0.20
N SER A 63 7.50 8.26 0.01
CA SER A 63 8.70 9.07 -0.28
C SER A 63 9.89 8.72 0.63
N ASN A 64 9.62 8.24 1.84
CA ASN A 64 10.62 7.75 2.79
C ASN A 64 11.21 6.37 2.40
N GLY A 65 10.59 5.67 1.43
CA GLY A 65 11.00 4.34 0.98
C GLY A 65 10.63 3.19 1.92
N GLU A 66 9.77 3.39 2.91
CA GLU A 66 9.38 2.35 3.88
C GLU A 66 8.45 1.28 3.28
N THR A 67 7.67 1.63 2.26
CA THR A 67 6.81 0.67 1.55
C THR A 67 7.63 -0.49 0.99
N LYS A 68 7.22 -1.71 1.35
CA LYS A 68 7.79 -2.97 0.87
C LYS A 68 6.97 -3.59 -0.26
N ALA A 69 5.66 -3.46 -0.20
CA ALA A 69 4.75 -3.97 -1.23
C ALA A 69 3.45 -3.16 -1.30
N VAL A 70 2.83 -3.14 -2.48
CA VAL A 70 1.53 -2.54 -2.73
C VAL A 70 0.47 -3.63 -2.88
N TYR A 71 -0.62 -3.54 -2.13
CA TYR A 71 -1.71 -4.53 -2.18
C TYR A 71 -3.02 -3.89 -2.66
N PRO A 72 -3.67 -4.44 -3.70
CA PRO A 72 -4.90 -3.85 -4.23
C PRO A 72 -6.10 -4.16 -3.33
N TYR A 73 -7.05 -3.24 -3.27
CA TYR A 73 -8.31 -3.43 -2.57
C TYR A 73 -9.27 -4.31 -3.37
N LEU A 74 -9.78 -5.35 -2.72
CA LEU A 74 -10.82 -6.25 -3.21
C LEU A 74 -12.17 -5.52 -3.17
N LYS A 75 -12.72 -5.22 -4.35
CA LYS A 75 -13.98 -4.47 -4.48
C LYS A 75 -15.20 -5.35 -4.28
N ASP A 76 -15.96 -5.08 -3.22
CA ASP A 76 -17.22 -5.78 -2.93
C ASP A 76 -18.49 -4.98 -3.32
N GLY A 77 -18.35 -3.88 -4.06
CA GLY A 77 -19.47 -3.02 -4.47
C GLY A 77 -20.17 -2.25 -3.34
N LYS A 78 -19.61 -2.26 -2.13
CA LYS A 78 -20.06 -1.48 -0.95
C LYS A 78 -19.04 -0.38 -0.61
N SER A 79 -19.39 0.50 0.34
CA SER A 79 -18.47 1.54 0.83
C SER A 79 -17.10 0.96 1.20
N VAL A 80 -16.03 1.69 0.89
CA VAL A 80 -14.66 1.27 1.17
C VAL A 80 -14.50 1.11 2.69
N LYS A 81 -14.18 -0.10 3.12
CA LYS A 81 -13.85 -0.41 4.51
C LYS A 81 -12.39 -0.79 4.58
N LEU A 82 -11.60 -0.05 5.34
CA LEU A 82 -10.17 -0.31 5.53
C LEU A 82 -9.96 -1.47 6.52
N GLU A 83 -10.43 -2.64 6.14
CA GLU A 83 -10.26 -3.91 6.86
C GLU A 83 -9.19 -4.74 6.15
N SER A 84 -8.41 -5.49 6.92
CA SER A 84 -7.26 -6.23 6.41
C SER A 84 -7.63 -7.29 5.36
N ASN A 85 -8.76 -7.95 5.54
CA ASN A 85 -9.31 -8.94 4.62
C ASN A 85 -9.93 -8.36 3.34
N LYS A 86 -9.95 -7.03 3.18
CA LYS A 86 -10.39 -6.34 1.97
C LYS A 86 -9.26 -5.98 1.03
N PHE A 87 -8.03 -6.35 1.36
CA PHE A 87 -6.88 -6.23 0.47
C PHE A 87 -6.47 -7.62 -0.03
N ASP A 88 -6.05 -7.70 -1.29
CA ASP A 88 -5.52 -8.92 -1.86
C ASP A 88 -4.05 -9.07 -1.47
N TRP A 89 -3.79 -9.77 -0.37
CA TRP A 89 -2.44 -10.05 0.11
C TRP A 89 -1.68 -11.09 -0.72
N ASN A 90 -2.35 -11.76 -1.67
CA ASN A 90 -1.73 -12.79 -2.51
C ASN A 90 -1.11 -12.21 -3.79
N THR A 91 -1.52 -11.00 -4.19
CA THR A 91 -1.04 -10.33 -5.40
C THR A 91 -0.32 -9.03 -5.04
N PRO A 92 0.89 -9.09 -4.45
CA PRO A 92 1.69 -7.89 -4.19
C PRO A 92 2.13 -7.24 -5.50
N ASP A 93 2.26 -5.92 -5.48
CA ASP A 93 2.73 -5.06 -6.57
C ASP A 93 1.99 -5.31 -7.90
N PRO A 94 0.66 -5.15 -7.92
CA PRO A 94 -0.13 -5.36 -9.14
C PRO A 94 0.25 -4.33 -10.20
N ARG A 95 0.19 -4.72 -11.47
CA ARG A 95 0.35 -3.77 -12.58
C ARG A 95 -0.82 -2.81 -12.63
N ILE A 96 -0.56 -1.54 -12.36
CA ILE A 96 -1.55 -0.47 -12.43
C ILE A 96 -1.66 0.00 -13.88
N GLY A 97 -2.79 -0.31 -14.52
CA GLY A 97 -3.10 0.10 -15.88
C GLY A 97 -4.07 1.28 -15.92
N PHE A 98 -4.06 2.01 -17.03
CA PHE A 98 -5.01 3.09 -17.29
C PHE A 98 -5.74 2.85 -18.61
N LYS A 99 -7.03 3.23 -18.66
CA LYS A 99 -7.86 3.15 -19.84
C LYS A 99 -7.47 4.20 -20.86
N ASP A 100 -7.67 3.87 -22.13
CA ASP A 100 -7.62 4.85 -23.21
C ASP A 100 -8.71 5.90 -22.98
N ASN A 101 -8.37 7.14 -23.27
CA ASN A 101 -9.25 8.27 -23.08
C ASN A 101 -9.62 8.83 -24.44
N MET A 102 -10.68 8.26 -25.03
CA MET A 102 -11.20 8.79 -26.29
C MET A 102 -11.85 10.16 -26.12
N LEU A 103 -12.40 10.52 -24.95
CA LEU A 103 -13.35 11.65 -24.80
C LEU A 103 -12.76 12.94 -24.17
N VAL A 104 -11.70 12.87 -23.35
CA VAL A 104 -11.22 14.01 -22.54
C VAL A 104 -9.78 14.38 -22.89
N ALA A 105 -9.46 14.38 -24.17
CA ALA A 105 -8.19 14.85 -24.69
C ALA A 105 -8.47 16.06 -25.58
N MET A 106 -8.14 17.25 -25.05
CA MET A 106 -8.42 18.53 -25.70
C MET A 106 -7.13 19.31 -25.80
N GLU A 107 -6.90 19.89 -26.96
CA GLU A 107 -5.74 20.73 -27.25
C GLU A 107 -6.23 22.11 -27.64
N GLY A 108 -5.80 23.12 -26.89
CA GLY A 108 -6.05 24.52 -27.21
C GLY A 108 -4.80 25.11 -27.81
N SER A 109 -4.92 25.79 -28.95
CA SER A 109 -3.81 26.51 -29.56
C SER A 109 -4.08 28.01 -29.58
N VAL A 110 -3.04 28.80 -29.32
CA VAL A 110 -3.02 30.24 -29.56
C VAL A 110 -1.90 30.51 -30.54
N GLY A 111 -2.22 31.14 -31.66
CA GLY A 111 -1.25 31.41 -32.69
C GLY A 111 -1.26 32.84 -33.17
N TYR A 112 -0.12 33.26 -33.72
CA TYR A 112 0.08 34.54 -34.34
C TYR A 112 0.72 34.34 -35.73
N GLY A 113 0.06 34.85 -36.77
CA GLY A 113 0.56 34.79 -38.13
C GLY A 113 1.07 36.15 -38.60
N ILE A 114 2.25 36.23 -39.21
CA ILE A 114 2.77 37.40 -39.93
C ILE A 114 3.34 36.96 -41.27
N GLY A 115 2.91 37.60 -42.36
CA GLY A 115 3.64 37.55 -43.64
C GLY A 115 3.91 36.15 -44.20
N GLY A 116 3.04 35.18 -43.90
CA GLY A 116 3.19 33.77 -44.30
C GLY A 116 3.84 32.85 -43.25
N ALA A 117 4.46 33.39 -42.20
CA ALA A 117 4.95 32.63 -41.05
C ALA A 117 3.87 32.54 -39.95
N ARG A 118 3.86 31.43 -39.20
CA ARG A 118 2.96 31.19 -38.07
C ARG A 118 3.76 30.71 -36.87
N VAL A 119 3.46 31.27 -35.71
CA VAL A 119 3.91 30.78 -34.40
C VAL A 119 2.67 30.33 -33.66
N GLU A 120 2.68 29.09 -33.13
CA GLU A 120 1.57 28.48 -32.41
C GLU A 120 2.07 27.98 -31.05
N LEU A 121 1.38 28.35 -29.98
CA LEU A 121 1.50 27.73 -28.67
C LEU A 121 0.30 26.81 -28.49
N GLU A 122 0.54 25.50 -28.48
CA GLU A 122 -0.46 24.47 -28.21
C GLU A 122 -0.35 24.01 -26.75
N ILE A 123 -1.49 23.91 -26.07
CA ILE A 123 -1.64 23.39 -24.72
C ILE A 123 -2.62 22.23 -24.78
N GLY A 124 -2.11 21.02 -24.55
CA GLY A 124 -2.92 19.80 -24.49
C GLY A 124 -3.19 19.37 -23.07
N TYR A 125 -4.42 18.89 -22.82
CA TYR A 125 -4.81 18.21 -21.59
C TYR A 125 -5.34 16.81 -21.90
N GLU A 126 -4.79 15.80 -21.23
CA GLU A 126 -5.22 14.41 -21.34
C GLU A 126 -5.50 13.81 -19.96
N ARG A 127 -6.57 13.02 -19.81
CA ARG A 127 -6.94 12.36 -18.55
C ARG A 127 -7.23 10.86 -18.70
N PHE A 128 -6.39 10.00 -18.14
CA PHE A 128 -6.55 8.55 -18.20
C PHE A 128 -7.08 7.98 -16.89
N LYS A 129 -8.26 7.34 -16.91
CA LYS A 129 -8.84 6.66 -15.73
C LYS A 129 -8.14 5.34 -15.45
N THR A 130 -8.07 4.92 -14.19
CA THR A 130 -7.48 3.62 -13.82
C THR A 130 -8.32 2.45 -14.33
N LYS A 131 -7.65 1.37 -14.75
CA LYS A 131 -8.28 0.08 -15.04
C LYS A 131 -8.53 -0.65 -13.71
N GLY A 132 -9.77 -0.99 -13.41
CA GLY A 132 -10.10 -1.77 -12.23
C GLY A 132 -9.49 -3.17 -12.28
N ILE A 133 -8.95 -3.62 -11.14
CA ILE A 133 -8.53 -5.02 -10.92
C ILE A 133 -9.80 -5.82 -10.60
N ARG A 134 -10.13 -6.84 -11.38
CA ARG A 134 -11.32 -7.71 -11.19
C ARG A 134 -10.97 -9.18 -11.37
N ASP A 135 -11.59 -10.01 -10.53
CA ASP A 135 -11.45 -11.47 -10.46
C ASP A 135 -12.11 -12.22 -11.65
N SER A 136 -12.92 -11.55 -12.48
CA SER A 136 -13.66 -12.20 -13.57
C SER A 136 -13.71 -11.33 -14.83
N GLY A 137 -13.15 -11.85 -15.91
CA GLY A 137 -12.88 -11.17 -17.18
C GLY A 137 -14.08 -10.77 -18.04
N SER A 138 -14.98 -9.93 -17.55
CA SER A 138 -15.98 -9.30 -18.42
C SER A 138 -16.26 -7.86 -18.01
N LYS A 139 -15.87 -6.96 -18.92
CA LYS A 139 -16.03 -5.50 -18.94
C LYS A 139 -15.13 -4.74 -17.96
N GLU A 140 -14.21 -3.98 -18.55
CA GLU A 140 -13.43 -2.96 -17.85
C GLU A 140 -14.42 -1.91 -17.32
N ASP A 141 -14.82 -1.97 -16.06
CA ASP A 141 -15.53 -0.84 -15.46
C ASP A 141 -14.54 0.16 -14.91
N GLU A 142 -14.86 1.44 -15.09
CA GLU A 142 -14.16 2.53 -14.42
C GLU A 142 -14.37 2.37 -12.92
N ALA A 143 -13.28 2.35 -12.17
CA ALA A 143 -13.39 1.98 -10.77
C ALA A 143 -12.26 2.65 -10.01
N ASP A 144 -12.58 3.49 -9.03
CA ASP A 144 -11.61 4.12 -8.11
C ASP A 144 -10.76 3.04 -7.42
N THR A 145 -9.52 2.83 -7.86
CA THR A 145 -8.68 1.74 -7.35
C THR A 145 -8.01 2.19 -6.06
N VAL A 146 -8.19 1.41 -5.00
CA VAL A 146 -7.57 1.66 -3.69
C VAL A 146 -6.43 0.67 -3.50
N TYR A 147 -5.32 1.13 -2.93
CA TYR A 147 -4.12 0.33 -2.67
C TYR A 147 -3.63 0.56 -1.25
N LEU A 148 -3.21 -0.51 -0.57
CA LEU A 148 -2.52 -0.46 0.71
C LEU A 148 -1.01 -0.51 0.47
N LEU A 149 -0.29 0.45 1.04
CA LEU A 149 1.17 0.48 1.09
C LEU A 149 1.61 -0.25 2.35
N ALA A 150 1.95 -1.53 2.22
CA ALA A 150 2.37 -2.34 3.35
C ALA A 150 3.87 -2.12 3.63
N LYS A 151 4.19 -2.08 4.92
CA LYS A 151 5.55 -2.00 5.44
C LYS A 151 6.06 -3.40 5.84
N GLU A 152 7.19 -3.43 6.52
CA GLU A 152 8.01 -4.61 6.75
C GLU A 152 7.31 -5.73 7.53
N LEU A 153 6.71 -5.45 8.68
CA LEU A 153 6.07 -6.46 9.54
C LEU A 153 4.89 -7.14 8.84
N ALA A 154 3.98 -6.36 8.23
CA ALA A 154 2.83 -6.93 7.52
C ALA A 154 3.27 -7.78 6.33
N TYR A 155 4.24 -7.29 5.55
CA TYR A 155 4.80 -8.00 4.40
C TYR A 155 5.49 -9.30 4.80
N ASP A 156 6.33 -9.27 5.84
CA ASP A 156 7.12 -10.42 6.27
C ASP A 156 6.23 -11.54 6.86
N VAL A 157 5.12 -11.21 7.53
CA VAL A 157 4.15 -12.20 8.02
C VAL A 157 3.48 -12.94 6.88
N VAL A 158 2.97 -12.22 5.86
CA VAL A 158 2.24 -12.82 4.73
C VAL A 158 3.18 -13.65 3.87
N THR A 159 4.40 -13.14 3.62
CA THR A 159 5.40 -13.83 2.79
C THR A 159 6.18 -14.93 3.53
N GLY A 160 6.07 -14.99 4.86
CA GLY A 160 6.72 -16.00 5.68
C GLY A 160 8.22 -15.77 5.88
N GLN A 161 8.69 -14.52 5.88
CA GLN A 161 10.09 -14.17 6.11
C GLN A 161 10.42 -14.15 7.61
N THR A 162 10.54 -15.33 8.22
CA THR A 162 10.71 -15.48 9.69
C THR A 162 11.88 -14.68 10.26
N ASP A 163 13.04 -14.71 9.61
CA ASP A 163 14.25 -14.02 10.13
C ASP A 163 14.12 -12.49 10.05
N ASN A 164 13.57 -11.97 8.94
CA ASN A 164 13.33 -10.54 8.77
C ASN A 164 12.24 -10.05 9.74
N LEU A 165 11.16 -10.82 9.87
CA LEU A 165 10.09 -10.55 10.83
C LEU A 165 10.63 -10.52 12.26
N ALA A 166 11.46 -11.48 12.65
CA ALA A 166 12.06 -11.52 13.98
C ALA A 166 12.95 -10.28 14.23
N ALA A 167 13.76 -9.88 13.25
CA ALA A 167 14.61 -8.70 13.36
C ALA A 167 13.82 -7.39 13.45
N ALA A 168 12.71 -7.27 12.71
CA ALA A 168 11.81 -6.12 12.76
C ALA A 168 11.02 -6.07 14.08
N LEU A 169 10.51 -7.21 14.55
CA LEU A 169 9.84 -7.35 15.84
C LEU A 169 10.75 -6.99 17.01
N ALA A 170 12.03 -7.37 16.98
CA ALA A 170 12.99 -7.03 18.02
C ALA A 170 13.25 -5.52 18.13
N LYS A 171 13.08 -4.77 17.03
CA LYS A 171 13.22 -3.30 16.99
C LYS A 171 11.93 -2.57 17.32
N THR A 172 10.79 -3.27 17.32
CA THR A 172 9.48 -2.70 17.62
C THR A 172 9.43 -2.29 19.09
N SER A 173 8.82 -1.14 19.40
CA SER A 173 8.73 -0.69 20.78
C SER A 173 7.80 -1.59 21.60
N GLY A 174 8.10 -1.75 22.90
CA GLY A 174 7.23 -2.53 23.77
C GLY A 174 5.80 -1.98 23.89
N LYS A 175 5.61 -0.66 23.71
CA LYS A 175 4.26 -0.09 23.69
C LYS A 175 3.49 -0.55 22.45
N ASP A 176 4.12 -0.53 21.29
CA ASP A 176 3.47 -0.88 20.02
C ASP A 176 3.16 -2.38 19.96
N ILE A 177 4.07 -3.24 20.42
CA ILE A 177 3.79 -4.69 20.46
C ILE A 177 2.64 -5.03 21.42
N VAL A 178 2.54 -4.32 22.55
CA VAL A 178 1.44 -4.52 23.50
C VAL A 178 0.12 -4.02 22.91
N GLN A 179 0.12 -2.90 22.17
CA GLN A 179 -1.05 -2.45 21.44
C GLN A 179 -1.48 -3.45 20.37
N PHE A 180 -0.52 -3.98 19.60
CA PHE A 180 -0.77 -5.03 18.62
C PHE A 180 -1.36 -6.29 19.27
N ALA A 181 -0.75 -6.82 20.33
CA ALA A 181 -1.24 -8.02 21.02
C ALA A 181 -2.66 -7.82 21.56
N ASN A 182 -2.97 -6.65 22.13
CA ASN A 182 -4.32 -6.32 22.57
C ASN A 182 -5.31 -6.25 21.41
N ALA A 183 -4.91 -5.68 20.27
CA ALA A 183 -5.74 -5.65 19.07
C ALA A 183 -6.01 -7.06 18.54
N VAL A 184 -5.00 -7.94 18.48
CA VAL A 184 -5.18 -9.36 18.12
C VAL A 184 -6.13 -10.05 19.08
N LYS A 185 -5.96 -9.86 20.39
CA LYS A 185 -6.84 -10.46 21.41
C LYS A 185 -8.30 -10.02 21.27
N ILE A 186 -8.55 -8.76 20.90
CA ILE A 186 -9.91 -8.23 20.72
C ILE A 186 -10.52 -8.71 19.40
N SER A 187 -9.77 -8.63 18.30
CA SER A 187 -10.29 -8.92 16.96
C SER A 187 -10.27 -10.40 16.59
N ALA A 188 -9.30 -11.16 17.10
CA ALA A 188 -9.06 -12.56 16.79
C ALA A 188 -8.46 -13.31 18.00
N PRO A 189 -9.24 -13.54 19.08
CA PRO A 189 -8.75 -14.17 20.32
C PRO A 189 -8.19 -15.58 20.11
N ASN A 190 -8.68 -16.29 19.08
CA ASN A 190 -8.15 -17.58 18.66
C ASN A 190 -6.71 -17.48 18.12
N ILE A 191 -6.35 -16.38 17.45
CA ILE A 191 -4.99 -16.12 16.96
C ILE A 191 -4.08 -15.73 18.12
N ASP A 192 -4.53 -14.84 19.03
CA ASP A 192 -3.76 -14.50 20.26
C ASP A 192 -3.37 -15.78 21.01
N GLY A 193 -4.32 -16.72 21.15
CA GLY A 193 -4.12 -18.01 21.80
C GLY A 193 -3.21 -19.00 21.04
N LYS A 194 -2.82 -18.74 19.80
CA LYS A 194 -1.85 -19.56 19.05
C LYS A 194 -0.41 -19.08 19.22
N ILE A 195 -0.23 -17.78 19.47
CA ILE A 195 1.09 -17.16 19.63
C ILE A 195 1.56 -17.35 21.07
N CYS A 196 2.83 -17.69 21.28
CA CYS A 196 3.40 -18.06 22.58
C CYS A 196 2.65 -19.23 23.27
N ASN A 197 2.02 -20.11 22.48
CA ASN A 197 1.34 -21.30 22.99
C ASN A 197 2.19 -22.55 22.72
N ARG A 198 2.54 -23.25 23.79
CA ARG A 198 3.36 -24.47 23.80
C ARG A 198 2.64 -25.67 24.38
N GLY A 199 1.34 -25.51 24.68
CA GLY A 199 0.51 -26.54 25.29
C GLY A 199 0.90 -26.86 26.73
N LYS A 200 0.32 -27.95 27.22
CA LYS A 200 0.59 -28.50 28.55
C LYS A 200 1.66 -29.58 28.47
N THR A 201 2.45 -29.72 29.52
CA THR A 201 3.37 -30.85 29.67
C THR A 201 2.61 -32.16 29.94
N GLY A 202 3.29 -33.30 29.70
CA GLY A 202 2.75 -34.64 29.99
C GLY A 202 2.62 -34.90 31.51
N ARG A 203 2.29 -36.13 31.94
CA ARG A 203 2.01 -36.47 33.37
C ARG A 203 3.14 -36.23 34.39
N ASN A 204 4.27 -35.70 33.96
CA ASN A 204 5.31 -35.21 34.86
C ASN A 204 5.05 -33.72 35.06
N SER A 205 5.16 -33.16 36.28
CA SER A 205 4.71 -31.78 36.57
C SER A 205 5.53 -30.65 35.90
N GLU A 206 6.10 -30.90 34.71
CA GLU A 206 6.84 -30.09 33.75
C GLU A 206 6.34 -28.64 33.61
N GLY A 207 7.14 -27.57 33.66
CA GLY A 207 6.67 -26.25 33.20
C GLY A 207 6.02 -25.36 34.25
N LEU A 208 5.44 -24.24 33.78
CA LEU A 208 5.01 -23.12 34.62
C LEU A 208 3.74 -23.44 35.40
N LYS A 209 3.76 -23.18 36.72
CA LYS A 209 2.59 -23.36 37.60
C LYS A 209 1.72 -22.12 37.72
N ASP A 210 2.34 -20.93 37.78
CA ASP A 210 1.64 -19.74 38.27
C ASP A 210 1.32 -18.72 37.17
N LYS A 211 2.35 -18.21 36.47
CA LYS A 211 2.21 -17.04 35.57
C LYS A 211 3.00 -17.22 34.27
N LYS A 212 2.37 -16.84 33.15
CA LYS A 212 2.93 -16.86 31.79
C LYS A 212 3.75 -15.61 31.46
N ALA A 213 3.53 -14.53 32.20
CA ALA A 213 4.17 -13.24 31.98
C ALA A 213 5.70 -13.39 31.95
N GLY A 214 6.32 -12.87 30.88
CA GLY A 214 7.75 -12.97 30.62
C GLY A 214 8.26 -14.36 30.24
N SER A 215 7.40 -15.28 29.79
CA SER A 215 7.78 -16.66 29.45
C SER A 215 7.07 -17.19 28.19
N CYS A 216 7.26 -16.52 27.05
CA CYS A 216 6.62 -16.87 25.77
C CYS A 216 6.80 -18.34 25.36
N ASP A 217 7.99 -18.92 25.50
CA ASP A 217 8.30 -20.27 25.02
C ASP A 217 8.07 -21.38 26.07
N SER A 218 7.55 -21.03 27.24
CA SER A 218 7.33 -22.00 28.33
C SER A 218 5.98 -22.74 28.25
N ARG A 219 5.97 -24.03 28.60
CA ARG A 219 4.76 -24.86 28.70
C ARG A 219 4.00 -24.63 30.01
N ASP A 220 2.71 -24.95 29.99
CA ASP A 220 1.85 -25.00 31.18
C ASP A 220 2.04 -26.34 31.89
N ASN A 221 1.93 -26.33 33.22
CA ASN A 221 2.03 -27.53 34.02
C ASN A 221 0.90 -28.51 33.71
N SER A 222 1.16 -29.81 33.91
CA SER A 222 0.16 -30.88 33.76
C SER A 222 -1.10 -30.62 34.57
N ASP A 223 -0.93 -30.06 35.78
CA ASP A 223 -2.02 -29.73 36.72
C ASP A 223 -2.44 -28.25 36.64
N GLY A 224 -1.81 -27.47 35.75
CA GLY A 224 -2.03 -26.05 35.56
C GLY A 224 -3.23 -25.76 34.65
N ASN A 225 -3.70 -24.51 34.69
CA ASN A 225 -4.70 -23.96 33.76
C ASN A 225 -4.21 -22.60 33.24
N LEU A 226 -2.92 -22.50 32.96
CA LEU A 226 -2.30 -21.25 32.58
C LEU A 226 -2.79 -20.82 31.20
N LYS A 227 -3.31 -19.59 31.11
CA LYS A 227 -3.66 -19.03 29.80
C LYS A 227 -2.38 -18.84 28.98
N GLN A 228 -2.34 -19.49 27.83
CA GLN A 228 -1.25 -19.34 26.87
C GLN A 228 -1.68 -18.45 25.72
N SER A 229 -0.99 -17.32 25.56
CA SER A 229 -1.15 -16.40 24.45
C SER A 229 -0.03 -15.37 24.43
N LEU A 230 0.11 -14.62 23.33
CA LEU A 230 1.03 -13.48 23.25
C LEU A 230 0.72 -12.45 24.34
N THR A 231 -0.56 -12.10 24.51
CA THR A 231 -0.97 -11.15 25.55
C THR A 231 -0.64 -11.67 26.96
N ALA A 232 -0.77 -12.97 27.21
CA ALA A 232 -0.43 -13.57 28.50
C ALA A 232 1.08 -13.56 28.76
N ALA A 233 1.90 -13.78 27.73
CA ALA A 233 3.35 -13.70 27.81
C ALA A 233 3.86 -12.26 27.99
N LEU A 234 3.22 -11.27 27.36
CA LEU A 234 3.52 -9.86 27.58
C LEU A 234 3.16 -9.42 29.00
N GLY A 235 2.03 -9.89 29.54
CA GLY A 235 1.60 -9.52 30.89
C GLY A 235 1.38 -8.01 31.06
N LYS A 236 1.51 -7.50 32.29
CA LYS A 236 1.35 -6.06 32.60
C LYS A 236 2.59 -5.23 32.34
N GLU A 237 3.75 -5.87 32.17
CA GLU A 237 5.06 -5.21 32.08
C GLU A 237 5.73 -5.45 30.72
N GLY A 238 5.02 -6.07 29.78
CA GLY A 238 5.54 -6.40 28.45
C GLY A 238 6.00 -5.18 27.67
N ASP A 239 5.45 -4.00 27.95
CA ASP A 239 5.85 -2.74 27.34
C ASP A 239 7.27 -2.30 27.76
N LYS A 240 7.69 -2.66 28.98
CA LYS A 240 9.02 -2.35 29.51
C LYS A 240 10.05 -3.40 29.14
N HIS A 241 9.61 -4.64 28.97
CA HIS A 241 10.50 -5.78 28.83
C HIS A 241 10.66 -6.29 27.39
N TRP A 242 9.76 -5.96 26.47
CA TRP A 242 9.91 -6.35 25.06
C TRP A 242 11.26 -5.88 24.47
N PRO A 243 11.96 -6.71 23.67
CA PRO A 243 11.58 -8.05 23.19
C PRO A 243 11.86 -9.21 24.16
N LYS A 244 12.40 -8.92 25.34
CA LYS A 244 12.73 -9.91 26.36
C LYS A 244 11.48 -10.36 27.11
N ILE A 245 10.61 -11.12 26.45
CA ILE A 245 9.41 -11.68 27.09
C ILE A 245 9.48 -13.20 27.22
N ASP A 246 10.70 -13.75 27.24
CA ASP A 246 10.94 -15.17 27.47
C ASP A 246 11.83 -15.45 28.67
N ASN A 247 11.71 -16.68 29.17
CA ASN A 247 12.37 -17.12 30.39
C ASN A 247 13.82 -17.51 30.13
N ALA A 248 14.75 -17.15 31.02
CA ALA A 248 16.15 -17.58 30.89
C ALA A 248 16.34 -19.10 31.04
N VAL A 249 15.40 -19.78 31.70
CA VAL A 249 15.51 -21.18 32.10
C VAL A 249 15.03 -22.10 30.98
N THR A 250 15.91 -22.99 30.51
CA THR A 250 15.62 -23.97 29.44
C THR A 250 15.15 -25.33 29.96
N ASN A 251 15.35 -25.61 31.26
CA ASN A 251 14.97 -26.87 31.88
C ASN A 251 13.56 -26.76 32.47
N GLU A 252 12.61 -27.52 31.94
CA GLU A 252 11.20 -27.45 32.35
C GLU A 252 10.99 -27.82 33.83
N THR A 253 11.89 -28.59 34.43
CA THR A 253 11.86 -28.94 35.86
C THR A 253 12.15 -27.74 36.76
N SER A 254 12.96 -26.79 36.30
CA SER A 254 13.31 -25.56 37.03
C SER A 254 12.22 -24.48 36.92
N LEU A 255 11.34 -24.57 35.92
CA LEU A 255 10.16 -23.70 35.81
C LEU A 255 9.11 -23.97 36.91
N LYS A 256 9.16 -25.15 37.55
CA LYS A 256 8.23 -25.58 38.61
C LYS A 256 8.49 -24.95 39.99
N SER A 257 9.76 -24.66 40.29
CA SER A 257 10.22 -24.36 41.66
C SER A 257 10.53 -22.89 41.91
N ASP A 258 10.91 -22.12 40.88
CA ASP A 258 11.37 -20.73 41.06
C ASP A 258 10.60 -19.68 40.23
N ASN A 259 9.48 -20.04 39.58
CA ASN A 259 8.83 -19.19 38.55
C ASN A 259 9.82 -18.68 37.47
N GLY A 260 10.89 -19.44 37.23
CA GLY A 260 11.99 -19.08 36.31
C GLY A 260 12.49 -17.64 36.48
N LYS A 261 13.26 -17.15 35.50
CA LYS A 261 13.59 -15.72 35.43
C LYS A 261 12.82 -15.13 34.26
N PRO A 262 11.58 -14.66 34.49
CA PRO A 262 10.76 -14.10 33.43
C PRO A 262 11.41 -12.82 32.90
N TYR A 263 11.13 -12.52 31.63
CA TYR A 263 11.59 -11.31 30.95
C TYR A 263 13.11 -11.15 30.77
N GLU A 264 13.81 -12.25 30.50
CA GLU A 264 15.28 -12.25 30.38
C GLU A 264 15.75 -12.48 28.95
N LYS A 265 15.07 -13.37 28.21
CA LYS A 265 15.45 -13.75 26.85
C LYS A 265 14.56 -13.11 25.81
N ASP A 266 15.21 -12.71 24.72
CA ASP A 266 14.55 -12.23 23.51
C ASP A 266 13.61 -13.32 22.96
N ALA A 267 12.35 -12.93 22.72
CA ALA A 267 11.31 -13.79 22.21
C ALA A 267 10.89 -13.44 20.78
N SER A 268 11.54 -12.49 20.10
CA SER A 268 11.12 -12.02 18.78
C SER A 268 11.17 -13.12 17.74
N ALA A 269 12.19 -13.99 17.78
CA ALA A 269 12.26 -15.17 16.91
C ALA A 269 11.12 -16.17 17.19
N THR A 270 10.81 -16.40 18.46
CA THR A 270 9.72 -17.27 18.92
C THR A 270 8.36 -16.76 18.44
N VAL A 271 8.10 -15.46 18.61
CA VAL A 271 6.87 -14.81 18.16
C VAL A 271 6.78 -14.80 16.64
N ALA A 272 7.88 -14.48 15.93
CA ALA A 272 7.92 -14.52 14.47
C ALA A 272 7.60 -15.93 13.93
N GLY A 273 8.18 -16.97 14.53
CA GLY A 273 7.91 -18.36 14.17
C GLY A 273 6.43 -18.72 14.32
N ASP A 274 5.81 -18.31 15.44
CA ASP A 274 4.38 -18.54 15.66
C ASP A 274 3.49 -17.80 14.65
N LEU A 275 3.83 -16.54 14.31
CA LEU A 275 3.10 -15.73 13.33
C LEU A 275 3.19 -16.32 11.92
N VAL A 276 4.37 -16.81 11.51
CA VAL A 276 4.58 -17.43 10.20
C VAL A 276 3.96 -18.82 10.12
N ALA A 277 3.75 -19.51 11.25
CA ALA A 277 3.08 -20.80 11.31
C ALA A 277 1.54 -20.72 11.19
N LEU A 278 0.96 -19.51 11.24
CA LEU A 278 -0.48 -19.30 11.03
C LEU A 278 -0.92 -19.68 9.61
N ASN A 279 -2.20 -19.97 9.43
CA ASN A 279 -2.76 -20.19 8.09
C ASN A 279 -2.89 -18.87 7.30
N SER A 280 -3.18 -18.95 5.99
CA SER A 280 -3.21 -17.79 5.10
C SER A 280 -4.21 -16.70 5.53
N ASP A 281 -5.39 -17.09 5.98
CA ASP A 281 -6.42 -16.15 6.42
C ASP A 281 -6.03 -15.47 7.74
N GLU A 282 -5.45 -16.24 8.67
CA GLU A 282 -4.94 -15.73 9.94
C GLU A 282 -3.76 -14.77 9.73
N LYS A 283 -2.85 -15.08 8.81
CA LYS A 283 -1.76 -14.18 8.41
C LYS A 283 -2.28 -12.87 7.86
N THR A 284 -3.30 -12.90 7.01
CA THR A 284 -3.96 -11.71 6.45
C THR A 284 -4.54 -10.82 7.55
N ILE A 285 -5.18 -11.43 8.56
CA ILE A 285 -5.72 -10.70 9.71
C ILE A 285 -4.59 -10.04 10.50
N VAL A 286 -3.54 -10.79 10.83
CA VAL A 286 -2.37 -10.29 11.57
C VAL A 286 -1.67 -9.16 10.81
N ALA A 287 -1.45 -9.33 9.51
CA ALA A 287 -0.75 -8.36 8.67
C ALA A 287 -1.44 -6.99 8.70
N GLY A 288 -2.76 -6.95 8.54
CA GLY A 288 -3.45 -5.67 8.64
C GLY A 288 -3.59 -5.14 10.07
N LEU A 289 -3.55 -5.97 11.11
CA LEU A 289 -3.42 -5.49 12.49
C LEU A 289 -2.05 -4.86 12.75
N LEU A 290 -0.96 -5.44 12.23
CA LEU A 290 0.38 -4.86 12.28
C LEU A 290 0.43 -3.52 11.54
N ALA A 291 -0.11 -3.48 10.32
CA ALA A 291 -0.22 -2.24 9.55
C ALA A 291 -1.02 -1.17 10.30
N LYS A 292 -2.10 -1.56 10.98
CA LYS A 292 -2.97 -0.61 11.70
C LYS A 292 -2.37 -0.11 13.02
N THR A 293 -1.62 -0.94 13.74
CA THR A 293 -1.21 -0.65 15.13
C THR A 293 0.24 -0.24 15.29
N ILE A 294 1.14 -0.77 14.44
CA ILE A 294 2.57 -0.55 14.58
C ILE A 294 3.10 0.31 13.44
N GLU A 295 2.82 -0.10 12.21
CA GLU A 295 3.54 0.45 11.05
C GLU A 295 2.90 1.73 10.48
N GLY A 296 1.58 1.89 10.69
CA GLY A 296 0.78 2.91 10.03
C GLY A 296 0.60 2.57 8.55
N GLY A 297 -0.50 1.89 8.22
CA GLY A 297 -0.84 1.59 6.84
C GLY A 297 -1.32 2.84 6.09
N GLU A 298 -0.58 3.26 5.07
CA GLU A 298 -1.04 4.29 4.15
C GLU A 298 -1.91 3.66 3.06
N VAL A 299 -3.02 4.31 2.76
CA VAL A 299 -3.96 3.86 1.73
C VAL A 299 -4.08 4.94 0.68
N VAL A 300 -3.84 4.56 -0.57
CA VAL A 300 -3.86 5.47 -1.72
C VAL A 300 -5.00 5.09 -2.64
N GLU A 301 -5.86 6.06 -2.95
CA GLU A 301 -6.89 5.94 -3.98
C GLU A 301 -6.42 6.61 -5.27
N ILE A 302 -6.44 5.87 -6.37
CA ILE A 302 -6.13 6.39 -7.71
C ILE A 302 -7.37 6.26 -8.58
N ARG A 303 -7.89 7.41 -9.00
CA ARG A 303 -9.02 7.51 -9.93
C ARG A 303 -8.58 7.71 -11.37
N ALA A 304 -7.62 8.61 -11.57
CA ALA A 304 -7.10 8.96 -12.88
C ALA A 304 -5.72 9.61 -12.77
N VAL A 305 -4.97 9.57 -13.87
CA VAL A 305 -3.76 10.39 -14.08
C VAL A 305 -4.06 11.37 -15.20
N SER A 306 -3.63 12.63 -15.05
CA SER A 306 -3.73 13.63 -16.09
C SER A 306 -2.36 14.15 -16.49
N SER A 307 -2.21 14.47 -17.78
CA SER A 307 -1.02 15.08 -18.35
C SER A 307 -1.40 16.41 -18.98
N THR A 308 -0.54 17.41 -18.79
CA THR A 308 -0.60 18.68 -19.52
C THR A 308 0.70 18.82 -20.29
N PHE A 309 0.61 19.06 -21.59
CA PHE A 309 1.79 19.30 -22.42
C PHE A 309 1.67 20.64 -23.14
N THR A 310 2.83 21.21 -23.43
CA THR A 310 2.97 22.46 -24.18
C THR A 310 3.84 22.18 -25.41
N LYS A 311 3.37 22.58 -26.59
CA LYS A 311 4.14 22.55 -27.83
C LYS A 311 4.23 23.97 -28.39
N THR A 312 5.42 24.34 -28.84
CA THR A 312 5.80 25.68 -29.33
C THR A 312 6.51 25.57 -30.66
#